data_AF-A0A2V9VJY7-F1
#
_entry.id   AF-A0A2V9VJY7-F1
#
_cell.length_a   1.000
_cell.length_b   1.000
_cell.length_c   1.000
_cell.angle_alpha   90.00
_cell.angle_beta   90.00
_cell.angle_gamma   90.00
#
_symmetry.space_group_name_H-M   'P 1'
#
loop_
_entity.id
_entity.type
_entity.pdbx_description
1 polymer ?
#
loop_
_entity_poly.entity_id
_entity_poly.type
_entity_poly.pdbx_seq_one_letter_code
_entity_poly.pdbx_strand_id
1 'polypeptide(L)'
;MLVAVTGFGRVWRHRLGKETSDSRCFVRAVYYNTTGVVVDGDLRQRPRICGYARFDTVGGFNPNCPSRMVNRVFECSEPSIWMGYNKLLFKRLFVGDGRPDCFLAVAGSELTGHLAVGTEGWRSTDTWLLSLSEFTQQQEAMLLMPAHGWTSGELGRFVLQPSEQRPWTGRLVLTCGD
;
A
#
# COMPACT_ATOMS: atom_id res chain seq x y z
N MET A 1 7.58 -12.57 3.84
CA MET A 1 8.02 -11.24 3.39
C MET A 1 7.81 -10.21 4.50
N LEU A 2 8.81 -9.39 4.79
CA LEU A 2 8.76 -8.22 5.66
C LEU A 2 8.45 -6.97 4.85
N VAL A 3 7.37 -6.27 5.20
CA VAL A 3 6.91 -5.07 4.49
C VAL A 3 6.95 -3.87 5.41
N ALA A 4 7.71 -2.85 5.04
CA ALA A 4 7.65 -1.55 5.71
C ALA A 4 6.53 -0.69 5.10
N VAL A 5 5.70 -0.06 5.93
CA VAL A 5 4.64 0.83 5.44
C VAL A 5 5.16 2.25 5.35
N THR A 6 5.20 2.85 4.15
CA THR A 6 5.55 4.28 4.00
C THR A 6 4.31 5.17 3.92
N GLY A 7 3.17 4.60 3.54
CA GLY A 7 1.88 5.28 3.49
C GLY A 7 0.72 4.31 3.34
N PHE A 8 -0.49 4.84 3.50
CA PHE A 8 -1.74 4.12 3.27
C PHE A 8 -2.55 4.84 2.20
N GLY A 9 -3.31 4.07 1.43
CA GLY A 9 -4.27 4.64 0.48
C GLY A 9 -5.36 5.39 1.24
N ARG A 10 -6.06 6.28 0.54
CA ARG A 10 -7.05 7.15 1.19
C ARG A 10 -8.29 6.41 1.69
N VAL A 11 -8.59 5.22 1.15
CA VAL A 11 -9.84 4.51 1.45
C VAL A 11 -9.60 3.36 2.43
N TRP A 12 -10.27 3.43 3.57
CA TRP A 12 -10.37 2.34 4.53
C TRP A 12 -11.77 1.74 4.55
N ARG A 13 -11.82 0.41 4.64
CA ARG A 13 -13.05 -0.36 4.86
C ARG A 13 -12.80 -1.35 5.99
N HIS A 14 -13.84 -1.72 6.71
CA HIS A 14 -13.75 -2.79 7.68
C HIS A 14 -14.93 -3.74 7.53
N ARG A 15 -14.71 -5.00 7.92
CA ARG A 15 -15.77 -5.98 8.11
C ARG A 15 -15.66 -6.49 9.52
N LEU A 16 -16.79 -6.51 10.23
CA LEU A 16 -16.88 -7.21 11.50
C LEU A 16 -17.12 -8.69 11.18
N GLY A 17 -16.20 -9.56 11.60
CA GLY A 17 -16.43 -11.00 11.51
C GLY A 17 -17.59 -11.39 12.42
N LYS A 18 -18.55 -12.14 11.89
CA LYS A 18 -19.57 -12.83 12.68
C LYS A 18 -19.10 -14.29 12.82
N GLU A 19 -18.60 -14.67 13.98
CA GLU A 19 -18.38 -16.09 14.29
C GLU A 19 -19.58 -16.60 15.08
N THR A 20 -20.25 -17.63 14.55
CA THR A 20 -21.55 -18.14 14.99
C THR A 20 -21.50 -19.22 16.08
N SER A 21 -20.38 -19.44 16.79
CA SER A 21 -20.33 -20.57 17.73
C SER A 21 -19.53 -20.43 19.02
N ASP A 22 -19.15 -19.23 19.49
CA ASP A 22 -18.46 -19.15 20.78
C ASP A 22 -18.84 -17.92 21.62
N SER A 23 -19.41 -18.18 22.80
CA SER A 23 -19.96 -17.19 23.72
C SER A 23 -18.91 -16.39 24.51
N ARG A 24 -17.64 -16.44 24.07
CA ARG A 24 -16.51 -15.70 24.68
C ARG A 24 -15.62 -14.96 23.68
N CYS A 25 -16.01 -14.85 22.41
CA CYS A 25 -15.12 -14.31 21.38
C CYS A 25 -15.28 -12.80 21.14
N PHE A 26 -14.20 -12.06 21.39
CA PHE A 26 -14.05 -10.67 20.95
C PHE A 26 -14.25 -10.58 19.43
N VAL A 27 -15.03 -9.59 18.99
CA VAL A 27 -15.30 -9.33 17.56
C VAL A 27 -13.97 -9.16 16.81
N ARG A 28 -13.61 -10.14 15.96
CA ARG A 28 -12.44 -10.02 15.08
C ARG A 28 -12.80 -9.11 13.90
N ALA A 29 -12.46 -7.85 14.04
CA ALA A 29 -12.57 -6.88 12.96
C ALA A 29 -11.42 -7.07 11.95
N VAL A 30 -11.76 -7.02 10.67
CA VAL A 30 -10.81 -7.08 9.56
C VAL A 30 -10.84 -5.74 8.85
N TYR A 31 -9.67 -5.17 8.60
CA TYR A 31 -9.50 -3.87 7.96
C TYR A 31 -8.89 -4.04 6.57
N TYR A 32 -9.35 -3.23 5.63
CA TYR A 32 -8.89 -3.20 4.26
C TYR A 32 -8.53 -1.78 3.89
N ASN A 33 -7.32 -1.58 3.41
CA ASN A 33 -6.86 -0.33 2.83
C ASN A 33 -6.74 -0.47 1.30
N THR A 34 -7.20 0.54 0.59
CA THR A 34 -7.18 0.62 -0.87
C THR A 34 -7.07 2.09 -1.29
N THR A 35 -6.89 2.31 -2.58
CA THR A 35 -6.73 3.65 -3.15
C THR A 35 -8.07 4.35 -3.33
N GLY A 36 -8.04 5.68 -3.45
CA GLY A 36 -9.17 6.51 -3.84
C GLY A 36 -8.74 7.90 -4.28
N VAL A 37 -9.63 8.57 -5.02
CA VAL A 37 -9.42 9.92 -5.57
C VAL A 37 -10.58 10.82 -5.15
N VAL A 38 -10.34 12.13 -5.10
CA VAL A 38 -11.38 13.10 -4.76
C VAL A 38 -12.15 13.47 -6.02
N VAL A 39 -13.45 13.21 -6.02
CA VAL A 39 -14.36 13.52 -7.14
C VAL A 39 -15.44 14.44 -6.60
N ASP A 40 -15.53 15.65 -7.15
CA ASP A 40 -16.49 16.67 -6.74
C ASP A 40 -16.47 16.96 -5.22
N GLY A 41 -15.28 16.93 -4.61
CA GLY A 41 -15.07 17.13 -3.17
C GLY A 41 -15.20 15.87 -2.31
N ASP A 42 -15.74 14.77 -2.86
CA ASP A 42 -15.91 13.51 -2.14
C ASP A 42 -14.80 12.50 -2.44
N LEU A 43 -14.30 11.81 -1.41
CA LEU A 43 -13.42 10.66 -1.63
C LEU A 43 -14.19 9.48 -2.23
N ARG A 44 -13.81 9.06 -3.44
CA ARG A 44 -14.39 7.93 -4.17
C ARG A 44 -13.30 6.94 -4.58
N GLN A 45 -13.61 5.64 -4.59
CA GLN A 45 -12.61 4.62 -4.95
C GLN A 45 -12.22 4.67 -6.43
N ARG A 46 -13.16 4.86 -7.37
CA ARG A 46 -12.92 4.90 -8.84
C ARG A 46 -11.80 3.95 -9.31
N PRO A 47 -11.93 2.63 -9.06
CA PRO A 47 -10.82 1.71 -9.27
C PRO A 47 -10.58 1.47 -10.78
N ARG A 48 -9.31 1.58 -11.19
CA ARG A 48 -8.80 1.02 -12.45
C ARG A 48 -8.21 -0.37 -12.24
N ILE A 49 -7.50 -0.56 -11.12
CA ILE A 49 -6.99 -1.86 -10.66
C ILE A 49 -7.49 -2.08 -9.24
N CYS A 50 -8.23 -3.16 -9.03
CA CYS A 50 -8.84 -3.44 -7.74
C CYS A 50 -7.89 -4.26 -6.86
N GLY A 51 -7.41 -3.68 -5.76
CA GLY A 51 -6.70 -4.44 -4.75
C GLY A 51 -6.74 -3.86 -3.36
N TYR A 52 -6.31 -4.68 -2.39
CA TYR A 52 -6.50 -4.42 -0.98
C TYR A 52 -5.32 -4.91 -0.14
N ALA A 53 -4.78 -4.02 0.68
CA ALA A 53 -3.96 -4.38 1.82
C ALA A 53 -4.90 -4.74 2.98
N ARG A 54 -4.86 -5.98 3.45
CA ARG A 54 -5.70 -6.49 4.54
C ARG A 54 -4.90 -6.53 5.84
N PHE A 55 -5.50 -6.04 6.91
CA PHE A 55 -4.96 -6.05 8.26
C PHE A 55 -5.95 -6.72 9.21
N ASP A 56 -5.46 -7.68 9.99
CA ASP A 56 -6.22 -8.28 11.07
C ASP A 56 -5.81 -7.64 12.42
N THR A 57 -6.75 -7.40 13.33
CA THR A 57 -6.46 -6.73 14.62
C THR A 57 -5.51 -7.51 15.51
N VAL A 58 -5.56 -8.84 15.45
CA VAL A 58 -4.65 -9.73 16.20
C VAL A 58 -3.20 -9.53 15.76
N GLY A 59 -2.98 -9.03 14.55
CA GLY A 59 -1.66 -8.72 14.01
C GLY A 59 -1.02 -7.45 14.56
N GLY A 60 -1.58 -6.79 15.58
CA GLY A 60 -0.99 -5.58 16.17
C GLY A 60 -1.21 -4.30 15.34
N PHE A 61 -1.99 -4.38 14.26
CA PHE A 61 -2.46 -3.20 13.54
C PHE A 61 -3.50 -2.44 14.40
N ASN A 62 -3.27 -1.14 14.62
CA ASN A 62 -4.22 -0.29 15.34
C ASN A 62 -5.07 0.54 14.34
N PRO A 63 -6.34 0.19 14.13
CA PRO A 63 -7.23 0.87 13.19
C PRO A 63 -7.63 2.28 13.61
N ASN A 64 -7.54 2.61 14.91
CA ASN A 64 -7.90 3.93 15.42
C ASN A 64 -6.79 4.95 15.18
N CYS A 65 -5.56 4.50 14.92
CA CYS A 65 -4.42 5.36 14.62
C CYS A 65 -3.56 4.78 13.49
N PRO A 66 -4.09 4.66 12.24
CA PRO A 66 -3.33 4.08 11.13
C PRO A 66 -2.02 4.83 10.87
N SER A 67 -2.00 6.15 11.07
CA SER A 67 -0.78 6.97 10.93
C SER A 67 0.39 6.51 11.83
N ARG A 68 0.11 5.93 13.01
CA ARG A 68 1.15 5.37 13.90
C ARG A 68 1.77 4.06 13.37
N MET A 69 1.16 3.46 12.35
CA MET A 69 1.64 2.26 11.67
C MET A 69 2.55 2.59 10.48
N VAL A 70 2.64 3.87 10.07
CA VAL A 70 3.64 4.33 9.09
C VAL A 70 5.04 4.18 9.72
N ASN A 71 6.02 3.78 8.91
CA ASN A 71 7.37 3.43 9.30
C ASN A 71 7.44 2.23 10.26
N ARG A 72 6.42 1.37 10.27
CA ARG A 72 6.46 0.07 10.94
C ARG A 72 6.60 -1.05 9.93
N VAL A 73 7.20 -2.14 10.37
CA VAL A 73 7.42 -3.35 9.58
C VAL A 73 6.40 -4.41 9.99
N PHE A 74 5.83 -5.10 9.01
CA PHE A 74 4.92 -6.20 9.21
C PHE A 74 5.42 -7.44 8.51
N GLU A 75 5.16 -8.59 9.10
CA GLU A 75 5.20 -9.86 8.38
C GLU A 75 3.95 -9.99 7.51
N CYS A 76 4.16 -10.19 6.22
CA CYS A 76 3.12 -10.31 5.22
C CYS A 76 3.17 -11.66 4.48
N SER A 77 2.02 -12.05 3.92
CA SER A 77 2.01 -13.05 2.84
C SER A 77 2.66 -12.47 1.59
N GLU A 78 3.05 -13.34 0.65
CA GLU A 78 3.32 -12.91 -0.72
C GLU A 78 2.07 -12.23 -1.33
N PRO A 79 2.26 -11.25 -2.23
CA PRO A 79 1.15 -10.67 -2.97
C PRO A 79 0.50 -11.76 -3.83
N SER A 80 -0.82 -11.74 -3.91
CA SER A 80 -1.58 -12.75 -4.65
C SER A 80 -2.81 -12.13 -5.31
N ILE A 81 -3.34 -12.83 -6.31
CA ILE A 81 -4.63 -12.50 -6.93
C ILE A 81 -5.66 -13.45 -6.34
N TRP A 82 -6.69 -12.91 -5.69
CA TRP A 82 -7.79 -13.69 -5.13
C TRP A 82 -9.12 -13.15 -5.61
N MET A 83 -9.91 -14.00 -6.27
CA MET A 83 -11.18 -13.64 -6.91
C MET A 83 -11.07 -12.41 -7.84
N GLY A 84 -9.97 -12.30 -8.59
CA GLY A 84 -9.72 -11.17 -9.49
C GLY A 84 -9.24 -9.88 -8.82
N TYR A 85 -8.99 -9.90 -7.50
CA TYR A 85 -8.47 -8.76 -6.75
C TYR A 85 -7.04 -8.99 -6.30
N ASN A 86 -6.19 -7.98 -6.43
CA ASN A 86 -4.86 -8.03 -5.84
C ASN A 86 -4.98 -7.95 -4.31
N LYS A 87 -4.30 -8.84 -3.59
CA LYS A 87 -4.37 -8.95 -2.13
C LYS A 87 -2.98 -9.03 -1.54
N LEU A 88 -2.80 -8.31 -0.44
CA LEU A 88 -1.66 -8.43 0.44
C LEU A 88 -2.17 -8.57 1.87
N LEU A 89 -1.85 -9.67 2.55
CA LEU A 89 -2.23 -9.89 3.94
C LEU A 89 -1.09 -9.49 4.86
N PHE A 90 -1.33 -8.50 5.70
CA PHE A 90 -0.49 -8.11 6.82
C PHE A 90 -0.85 -9.00 8.01
N LYS A 91 0.02 -9.95 8.33
CA LYS A 91 -0.24 -11.01 9.32
C LYS A 91 -0.01 -10.50 10.74
N ARG A 92 1.15 -9.90 10.99
CA ARG A 92 1.52 -9.33 12.30
C ARG A 92 2.58 -8.25 12.20
N LEU A 93 2.57 -7.34 13.16
CA LEU A 93 3.62 -6.37 13.38
C LEU A 93 4.91 -7.12 13.72
N PHE A 94 5.98 -6.79 12.99
CA PHE A 94 7.29 -7.36 13.22
C PHE A 94 8.02 -6.56 14.30
N VAL A 95 8.56 -7.27 15.29
CA VAL A 95 9.32 -6.69 16.41
C VAL A 95 10.74 -7.24 16.33
N GLY A 96 11.65 -6.45 15.78
CA GLY A 96 13.05 -6.82 15.56
C GLY A 96 13.79 -5.77 14.72
N ASP A 97 15.06 -6.03 14.44
CA ASP A 97 15.99 -5.21 13.65
C ASP A 97 16.04 -5.62 12.15
N GLY A 98 15.09 -6.46 11.73
CA GLY A 98 14.96 -6.92 10.34
C GLY A 98 14.74 -5.79 9.34
N ARG A 99 15.55 -5.80 8.27
CA ARG A 99 15.38 -4.93 7.12
C ARG A 99 14.16 -5.39 6.31
N PRO A 100 13.26 -4.48 5.87
CA PRO A 100 12.12 -4.88 5.04
C PRO A 100 12.59 -5.40 3.68
N ASP A 101 11.91 -6.44 3.18
CA ASP A 101 12.10 -6.95 1.81
C ASP A 101 11.56 -5.92 0.80
N CYS A 102 10.46 -5.27 1.14
CA CYS A 102 9.79 -4.29 0.32
C CYS A 102 8.99 -3.28 1.14
N PHE A 103 8.45 -2.28 0.46
CA PHE A 103 7.74 -1.16 1.05
C PHE A 103 6.36 -1.05 0.44
N LEU A 104 5.33 -0.88 1.28
CA LEU A 104 4.01 -0.45 0.84
C LEU A 104 4.05 1.07 0.64
N ALA A 105 4.21 1.49 -0.61
CA ALA A 105 4.25 2.88 -1.04
C ALA A 105 2.91 3.31 -1.65
N VAL A 106 2.56 4.58 -1.44
CA VAL A 106 1.39 5.21 -2.04
C VAL A 106 1.84 6.45 -2.80
N ALA A 107 1.45 6.53 -4.07
CA ALA A 107 1.77 7.63 -4.97
C ALA A 107 0.46 8.26 -5.44
N GLY A 108 0.25 9.52 -5.06
CA GLY A 108 -0.82 10.36 -5.60
C GLY A 108 -0.33 11.22 -6.76
N SER A 109 -1.24 11.70 -7.60
CA SER A 109 -0.89 12.59 -8.71
C SER A 109 -0.28 13.92 -8.25
N GLU A 110 -0.51 14.34 -7.00
CA GLU A 110 0.17 15.48 -6.38
C GLU A 110 1.69 15.29 -6.22
N LEU A 111 2.15 14.03 -6.15
CA LEU A 111 3.56 13.69 -5.97
C LEU A 111 4.22 13.34 -7.30
N THR A 112 3.53 12.53 -8.12
CA THR A 112 4.14 11.90 -9.29
C THR A 112 3.62 12.38 -10.64
N GLY A 113 2.58 13.22 -10.66
CA GLY A 113 1.67 13.28 -11.80
C GLY A 113 1.01 11.91 -12.03
N HIS A 114 0.41 11.69 -13.20
CA HIS A 114 -0.06 10.34 -13.56
C HIS A 114 1.12 9.41 -13.75
N LEU A 115 1.10 8.29 -13.03
CA LEU A 115 1.94 7.16 -13.34
C LEU A 115 1.54 6.60 -14.71
N ALA A 116 2.54 6.21 -15.49
CA ALA A 116 2.38 5.64 -16.82
C ALA A 116 1.89 4.17 -16.78
N VAL A 117 0.98 3.84 -15.86
CA VAL A 117 0.54 2.45 -15.63
C VAL A 117 0.03 1.82 -16.93
N GLY A 118 0.63 0.69 -17.30
CA GLY A 118 0.25 -0.07 -18.48
C GLY A 118 1.06 0.25 -19.73
N THR A 119 1.92 1.27 -19.73
CA THR A 119 2.91 1.45 -20.80
C THR A 119 4.10 0.52 -20.62
N GLU A 120 4.85 0.23 -21.67
CA GLU A 120 6.08 -0.57 -21.52
C GLU A 120 7.10 0.17 -20.65
N GLY A 121 7.78 -0.55 -19.74
CA GLY A 121 8.83 0.02 -18.91
C GLY A 121 8.36 1.10 -17.92
N TRP A 122 7.08 1.10 -17.52
CA TRP A 122 6.55 2.06 -16.55
C TRP A 122 6.99 1.83 -15.10
N ARG A 123 7.56 0.66 -14.79
CA ARG A 123 8.04 0.29 -13.46
C ARG A 123 9.17 -0.73 -13.52
N SER A 124 9.92 -0.86 -12.43
CA SER A 124 10.80 -2.02 -12.23
C SER A 124 10.01 -3.33 -12.15
N THR A 125 10.64 -4.42 -12.61
CA THR A 125 10.06 -5.78 -12.67
C THR A 125 9.47 -6.24 -11.35
N ASP A 126 10.17 -5.95 -10.25
CA ASP A 126 9.86 -6.46 -8.91
C ASP A 126 8.86 -5.55 -8.15
N THR A 127 8.40 -4.48 -8.77
CA THR A 127 7.36 -3.61 -8.21
C THR A 127 5.97 -4.17 -8.49
N TRP A 128 5.20 -4.48 -7.46
CA TRP A 128 3.82 -4.95 -7.62
C TRP A 128 2.83 -3.79 -7.50
N LEU A 129 1.96 -3.61 -8.49
CA LEU A 129 0.82 -2.67 -8.38
C LEU A 129 -0.31 -3.34 -7.61
N LEU A 130 -0.49 -2.94 -6.35
CA LEU A 130 -1.52 -3.50 -5.49
C LEU A 130 -2.90 -2.92 -5.83
N SER A 131 -3.04 -1.60 -5.93
CA SER A 131 -4.32 -0.96 -6.23
C SER A 131 -4.10 0.34 -7.02
N LEU A 132 -5.03 0.67 -7.89
CA LEU A 132 -5.03 1.92 -8.66
C LEU A 132 -6.42 2.52 -8.72
N SER A 133 -6.53 3.77 -8.33
CA SER A 133 -7.72 4.60 -8.44
C SER A 133 -7.43 5.78 -9.36
N GLU A 134 -8.36 6.09 -10.26
CA GLU A 134 -8.15 7.12 -11.26
C GLU A 134 -9.47 7.77 -11.65
N PHE A 135 -9.48 9.09 -11.70
CA PHE A 135 -10.58 9.87 -12.25
C PHE A 135 -10.06 11.21 -12.76
N THR A 136 -10.31 11.49 -14.03
CA THR A 136 -9.85 12.70 -14.73
C THR A 136 -8.35 12.93 -14.56
N GLN A 137 -7.95 13.97 -13.81
CA GLN A 137 -6.56 14.34 -13.56
C GLN A 137 -6.04 13.87 -12.19
N GLN A 138 -6.84 13.06 -11.48
CA GLN A 138 -6.46 12.49 -10.20
C GLN A 138 -6.16 11.01 -10.33
N GLN A 139 -5.06 10.62 -9.70
CA GLN A 139 -4.64 9.23 -9.62
C GLN A 139 -4.08 8.96 -8.22
N GLU A 140 -4.38 7.79 -7.68
CA GLU A 140 -3.71 7.25 -6.49
C GLU A 140 -3.36 5.79 -6.75
N ALA A 141 -2.08 5.46 -6.65
CA ALA A 141 -1.54 4.13 -6.79
C ALA A 141 -0.97 3.62 -5.47
N MET A 142 -1.23 2.36 -5.16
CA MET A 142 -0.64 1.65 -4.04
C MET A 142 0.26 0.55 -4.59
N LEU A 143 1.53 0.61 -4.23
CA LEU A 143 2.61 -0.16 -4.82
C LEU A 143 3.34 -0.92 -3.71
N LEU A 144 3.73 -2.16 -4.00
CA LEU A 144 4.71 -2.88 -3.21
C LEU A 144 6.05 -2.80 -3.95
N MET A 145 7.02 -2.12 -3.35
CA MET A 145 8.28 -1.77 -4.04
C MET A 145 9.48 -2.29 -3.25
N PRO A 146 10.45 -2.97 -3.88
CA PRO A 146 11.73 -3.22 -3.24
C PRO A 146 12.50 -1.90 -3.06
N ALA A 147 13.52 -1.92 -2.20
CA ALA A 147 14.49 -0.83 -2.13
C ALA A 147 15.05 -0.53 -3.53
N HIS A 148 15.09 0.75 -3.91
CA HIS A 148 15.54 1.23 -5.23
C HIS A 148 14.69 0.78 -6.43
N GLY A 149 13.54 0.13 -6.18
CA GLY A 149 12.51 -0.06 -7.19
C GLY A 149 11.98 1.30 -7.67
N TRP A 150 11.47 1.35 -8.90
CA TRP A 150 11.09 2.60 -9.54
C TRP A 150 9.79 2.50 -10.32
N THR A 151 9.14 3.66 -10.50
CA THR A 151 7.99 3.87 -11.37
C THR A 151 8.18 5.13 -12.20
N SER A 152 7.57 5.18 -13.38
CA SER A 152 7.57 6.35 -14.26
C SER A 152 6.21 7.04 -14.18
N GLY A 153 6.22 8.36 -14.03
CA GLY A 153 5.05 9.21 -14.16
C GLY A 153 5.33 10.45 -15.01
N GLU A 154 4.33 11.30 -15.17
CA GLU A 154 4.41 12.53 -15.98
C GLU A 154 5.56 13.46 -15.56
N LEU A 155 5.91 13.47 -14.27
CA LEU A 155 6.99 14.31 -13.74
C LEU A 155 8.38 13.66 -13.87
N GLY A 156 8.47 12.41 -14.33
CA GLY A 156 9.72 11.67 -14.51
C GLY A 156 9.72 10.32 -13.79
N ARG A 157 10.93 9.80 -13.52
CA ARG A 157 11.11 8.52 -12.80
C ARG A 157 11.20 8.75 -11.30
N PHE A 158 10.41 7.99 -10.55
CA PHE A 158 10.39 8.00 -9.10
C PHE A 158 11.01 6.72 -8.58
N VAL A 159 12.04 6.85 -7.74
CA VAL A 159 12.76 5.73 -7.14
C VAL A 159 12.42 5.66 -5.66
N LEU A 160 12.13 4.46 -5.15
CA LEU A 160 11.95 4.23 -3.73
C LEU A 160 13.32 4.21 -3.04
N GLN A 161 13.65 5.30 -2.35
CA GLN A 161 14.89 5.42 -1.59
C GLN A 161 14.66 5.09 -0.10
N PRO A 162 15.21 3.98 0.42
CA PRO A 162 15.20 3.71 1.85
C PRO A 162 16.16 4.65 2.60
N SER A 163 15.90 4.90 3.88
CA SER A 163 16.87 5.60 4.74
C SER A 163 17.98 4.66 5.17
N GLU A 164 19.22 5.15 5.09
CA GLU A 164 20.41 4.43 5.58
C GLU A 164 20.37 4.23 7.11
N GLN A 165 19.89 5.23 7.85
CA GLN A 165 19.84 5.18 9.32
C GLN A 165 18.62 4.42 9.83
N ARG A 166 17.52 4.41 9.07
CA ARG A 166 16.26 3.78 9.46
C ARG A 166 15.71 2.96 8.29
N PRO A 167 16.18 1.70 8.11
CA PRO A 167 15.88 0.90 6.92
C PRO A 167 14.39 0.62 6.67
N TRP A 168 13.53 0.75 7.68
CA TRP A 168 12.07 0.65 7.60
C TRP A 168 11.37 1.95 7.19
N THR A 169 12.13 3.01 6.92
CA THR A 169 11.63 4.26 6.35
C THR A 169 12.08 4.35 4.89
N GLY A 170 11.17 4.77 4.03
CA GLY A 170 11.44 4.91 2.60
C GLY A 170 10.58 6.02 2.01
N ARG A 171 11.07 6.66 0.96
CA ARG A 171 10.35 7.71 0.23
C ARG A 171 10.52 7.54 -1.27
N LEU A 172 9.50 7.91 -2.02
CA LEU A 172 9.62 8.07 -3.46
C LEU A 172 10.34 9.39 -3.74
N VAL A 173 11.42 9.33 -4.51
CA VAL A 173 12.22 10.50 -4.89
C VAL A 173 12.24 10.59 -6.41
N LEU A 174 11.93 11.78 -6.93
CA LEU A 174 12.09 12.07 -8.35
C LEU A 174 13.59 12.04 -8.68
N THR A 175 13.98 11.18 -9.62
CA THR A 175 15.30 11.22 -10.22
C THR A 175 15.23 12.06 -11.48
N CYS A 176 15.97 13.17 -11.51
CA CYS A 176 16.27 13.84 -12.78
C CYS A 176 16.95 12.81 -13.69
N GLY A 177 16.45 12.65 -14.92
CA GLY A 177 17.07 11.73 -15.87
C GLY A 177 18.53 12.11 -16.12
N ASP A 178 19.36 11.10 -16.35
CA ASP A 178 20.66 11.27 -17.03
C ASP A 178 20.44 11.81 -18.45
#